data_AF-A0A6A4IL48-F1
#
_entry.id   AF-A0A6A4IL48-F1
#
_cell.length_a   1.000
_cell.length_b   1.000
_cell.length_c   1.000
_cell.angle_alpha   90.00
_cell.angle_beta   90.00
_cell.angle_gamma   90.00
#
_symmetry.space_group_name_H-M   'P 1'
#
loop_
_entity.id
_entity.type
_entity.pdbx_description
1 polymer ?
#
loop_
_entity_poly.entity_id
_entity_poly.type
_entity_poly.pdbx_seq_one_letter_code
_entity_poly.pdbx_strand_id
1 'polypeptide(L)'
;MASFNLTVEDSSPLISYLPAGAWSYSGSSYHITSTQGATATIAFNGTGLTIFGGHRTNYGTYQISVDGKVVASESSAGQNTVLQVMGTASGLSNGQHTAILTSSSASPIDIDYVSIETEIGEPGYVLQQTIADASFVYTPQSEWSINDQDMFIDNTLHYTQSAGASASVTFSGEAVALYGTVSEDHADIRLLLDGESVTFGAGANGLASTLHTKILLYYALGLSSNQHNLTVYADPSTNTGPFIDVDAVFVYSTWGLQSNISFIL
;
A
#
# COMPACT_ATOMS: atom_id res chain seq x y z
N MET A 1 10.37 -5.56 19.00
CA MET A 1 9.85 -4.20 18.72
C MET A 1 8.34 -4.31 18.67
N ALA A 2 7.60 -3.23 18.40
CA ALA A 2 6.15 -3.28 18.28
C ALA A 2 5.77 -3.58 16.82
N SER A 3 5.06 -4.69 16.59
CA SER A 3 4.74 -5.16 15.23
C SER A 3 3.30 -4.83 14.82
N PHE A 4 3.10 -4.59 13.53
CA PHE A 4 1.79 -4.44 12.90
C PHE A 4 1.85 -4.85 11.44
N ASN A 5 0.68 -5.11 10.85
CA ASN A 5 0.56 -5.49 9.46
C ASN A 5 -0.05 -4.35 8.63
N LEU A 6 0.41 -4.25 7.39
CA LEU A 6 -0.19 -3.41 6.36
C LEU A 6 -0.75 -4.31 5.25
N THR A 7 -1.94 -3.97 4.76
CA THR A 7 -2.53 -4.64 3.60
C THR A 7 -2.31 -3.79 2.36
N VAL A 8 -1.71 -4.40 1.34
CA VAL A 8 -1.52 -3.84 0.00
C VAL A 8 -2.44 -4.61 -0.94
N GLU A 9 -3.58 -4.03 -1.29
CA GLU A 9 -4.50 -4.61 -2.27
C GLU A 9 -3.85 -4.68 -3.66
N ASP A 10 -4.32 -5.59 -4.52
CA ASP A 10 -3.90 -5.77 -5.91
C ASP A 10 -3.86 -4.45 -6.71
N SER A 11 -4.74 -3.53 -6.37
CA SER A 11 -5.00 -2.23 -7.00
C SER A 11 -4.20 -1.10 -6.36
N SER A 12 -3.44 -1.37 -5.30
CA SER A 12 -2.53 -0.40 -4.69
C SER A 12 -1.38 -0.05 -5.64
N PRO A 13 -0.96 1.23 -5.70
CA PRO A 13 0.22 1.62 -6.46
C PRO A 13 1.54 1.06 -5.93
N LEU A 14 1.54 0.41 -4.77
CA LEU A 14 2.71 -0.27 -4.21
C LEU A 14 3.05 -1.56 -4.96
N ILE A 15 2.17 -2.03 -5.87
CA ILE A 15 2.43 -3.17 -6.75
C ILE A 15 2.71 -2.69 -8.17
N SER A 16 3.89 -3.02 -8.68
CA SER A 16 4.27 -2.76 -10.07
C SER A 16 4.06 -4.00 -10.94
N TYR A 17 3.17 -3.89 -11.92
CA TYR A 17 2.88 -4.94 -12.89
C TYR A 17 3.68 -4.76 -14.18
N LEU A 18 4.48 -5.76 -14.54
CA LEU A 18 5.31 -5.74 -15.75
C LEU A 18 5.19 -7.03 -16.58
N PRO A 19 5.42 -6.96 -17.90
CA PRO A 19 5.45 -5.73 -18.69
C PRO A 19 4.08 -5.04 -18.70
N ALA A 20 4.05 -3.74 -19.02
CA ALA A 20 2.81 -2.97 -19.08
C ALA A 20 1.76 -3.67 -19.97
N GLY A 21 0.54 -3.81 -19.46
CA GLY A 21 -0.56 -4.50 -20.15
C GLY A 21 -0.53 -6.03 -20.09
N ALA A 22 0.46 -6.66 -19.44
CA ALA A 22 0.49 -8.12 -19.27
C ALA A 22 -0.44 -8.62 -18.16
N TRP A 23 -0.79 -7.75 -17.21
CA TRP A 23 -1.75 -8.00 -16.16
C TRP A 23 -3.04 -7.26 -16.46
N SER A 24 -4.17 -7.81 -16.03
CA SER A 24 -5.47 -7.20 -16.19
C SER A 24 -6.22 -7.28 -14.87
N TYR A 25 -6.76 -6.15 -14.43
CA TYR A 25 -7.70 -6.11 -13.32
C TYR A 25 -8.98 -6.90 -13.66
N SER A 26 -9.48 -7.67 -12.70
CA SER A 26 -10.61 -8.58 -12.90
C SER A 26 -11.37 -8.85 -11.61
N GLY A 27 -12.64 -9.26 -11.76
CA GLY A 27 -13.50 -9.65 -10.64
C GLY A 27 -13.77 -8.58 -9.59
N SER A 28 -13.39 -7.33 -9.88
CA SER A 28 -13.38 -6.22 -8.94
C SER A 28 -12.52 -6.44 -7.68
N SER A 29 -11.53 -7.34 -7.72
CA SER A 29 -10.73 -7.68 -6.52
C SER A 29 -9.36 -8.32 -6.77
N TYR A 30 -8.94 -8.54 -8.02
CA TYR A 30 -7.65 -9.17 -8.31
C TYR A 30 -7.08 -8.76 -9.66
N HIS A 31 -5.77 -8.91 -9.80
CA HIS A 31 -5.07 -8.81 -11.08
C HIS A 31 -4.69 -10.20 -11.59
N ILE A 32 -4.99 -10.49 -12.85
CA ILE A 32 -4.71 -11.78 -13.50
C ILE A 32 -3.72 -11.61 -14.65
N THR A 33 -2.83 -12.57 -14.84
CA THR A 33 -1.98 -12.66 -16.04
C THR A 33 -1.89 -14.09 -16.56
N SER A 34 -1.87 -14.26 -17.88
CA SER A 34 -1.48 -15.50 -18.56
C SER A 34 -0.18 -15.35 -19.35
N THR A 35 0.52 -14.24 -19.15
CA THR A 35 1.79 -13.95 -19.84
C THR A 35 2.93 -14.58 -19.06
N GLN A 36 3.55 -15.60 -19.63
CA GLN A 36 4.74 -16.22 -19.04
C GLN A 36 5.84 -15.15 -18.87
N GLY A 37 6.45 -15.10 -17.68
CA GLY A 37 7.47 -14.13 -17.32
C GLY A 37 6.93 -12.77 -16.86
N ALA A 38 5.61 -12.54 -16.89
CA ALA A 38 5.04 -11.33 -16.30
C ALA A 38 5.19 -11.34 -14.78
N THR A 39 5.41 -10.16 -14.20
CA THR A 39 5.74 -9.98 -12.79
C THR A 39 4.81 -9.01 -12.09
N ALA A 40 4.48 -9.27 -10.83
CA ALA A 40 4.00 -8.29 -9.86
C ALA A 40 5.12 -8.07 -8.82
N THR A 41 5.62 -6.83 -8.75
CA THR A 41 6.76 -6.46 -7.90
C THR A 41 6.34 -5.53 -6.79
N ILE A 42 6.76 -5.82 -5.56
CA ILE A 42 6.48 -5.02 -4.37
C ILE A 42 7.82 -4.66 -3.71
N ALA A 43 8.13 -3.37 -3.69
CA ALA A 43 9.19 -2.83 -2.84
C ALA A 43 8.57 -2.48 -1.49
N PHE A 44 9.08 -3.05 -0.40
CA PHE A 44 8.47 -2.90 0.92
C PHE A 44 9.54 -2.68 1.99
N ASN A 45 9.22 -1.84 2.97
CA ASN A 45 9.92 -1.82 4.25
C ASN A 45 9.17 -2.71 5.25
N GLY A 46 9.85 -3.64 5.91
CA GLY A 46 9.24 -4.54 6.88
C GLY A 46 10.15 -5.70 7.26
N THR A 47 9.59 -6.68 7.97
CA THR A 47 10.27 -7.91 8.44
C THR A 47 9.75 -9.17 7.75
N GLY A 48 8.73 -9.05 6.91
CA GLY A 48 8.13 -10.15 6.19
C GLY A 48 6.96 -9.71 5.32
N LEU A 49 6.46 -10.65 4.52
CA LEU A 49 5.21 -10.51 3.79
C LEU A 49 4.58 -11.86 3.46
N THR A 50 3.29 -11.84 3.17
CA THR A 50 2.56 -12.95 2.56
C THR A 50 1.79 -12.45 1.35
N ILE A 51 1.96 -13.12 0.21
CA ILE A 51 1.23 -12.84 -1.04
C ILE A 51 0.04 -13.79 -1.12
N PHE A 52 -1.13 -13.23 -1.44
CA PHE A 52 -2.39 -13.96 -1.60
C PHE A 52 -2.91 -13.88 -3.03
N GLY A 53 -3.52 -14.96 -3.48
CA GLY A 53 -4.19 -15.06 -4.78
C GLY A 53 -5.19 -16.21 -4.80
N GLY A 54 -5.65 -16.60 -5.97
CA GLY A 54 -6.65 -17.65 -6.18
C GLY A 54 -6.07 -18.94 -6.75
N HIS A 55 -6.78 -20.05 -6.49
CA HIS A 55 -6.59 -21.31 -7.19
C HIS A 55 -7.78 -21.59 -8.10
N ARG A 56 -7.52 -22.06 -9.33
CA ARG A 56 -8.56 -22.49 -10.29
C ARG A 56 -8.04 -23.64 -11.14
N THR A 57 -8.93 -24.47 -11.70
CA THR A 57 -8.53 -25.70 -12.41
C THR A 57 -7.62 -25.44 -13.61
N ASN A 58 -7.75 -24.27 -14.26
CA ASN A 58 -6.99 -23.88 -15.44
C ASN A 58 -5.78 -23.00 -15.14
N TYR A 59 -5.44 -22.78 -13.86
CA TYR A 59 -4.34 -21.90 -13.47
C TYR A 59 -2.96 -22.55 -13.65
N GLY A 60 -1.95 -21.69 -13.69
CA GLY A 60 -0.57 -22.02 -14.02
C GLY A 60 0.35 -22.15 -12.81
N THR A 61 1.64 -22.23 -13.13
CA THR A 61 2.72 -22.18 -12.14
C THR A 61 3.27 -20.77 -11.97
N TYR A 62 3.80 -20.51 -10.79
CA TYR A 62 4.42 -19.23 -10.44
C TYR A 62 5.66 -19.44 -9.57
N GLN A 63 6.47 -18.39 -9.45
CA GLN A 63 7.59 -18.30 -8.53
C GLN A 63 7.52 -16.99 -7.76
N ILE A 64 7.78 -17.02 -6.46
CA ILE A 64 7.95 -15.83 -5.63
C ILE A 64 9.40 -15.77 -5.15
N SER A 65 10.03 -14.62 -5.33
CA SER A 65 11.35 -14.34 -4.77
C SER A 65 11.32 -13.10 -3.88
N VAL A 66 12.17 -13.09 -2.85
CA VAL A 66 12.44 -11.92 -2.02
C VAL A 66 13.95 -11.69 -2.00
N ASP A 67 14.38 -10.48 -2.38
CA ASP A 67 15.79 -10.08 -2.53
C ASP A 67 16.61 -11.06 -3.39
N GLY A 68 15.99 -11.54 -4.47
CA GLY A 68 16.59 -12.51 -5.40
C GLY A 68 16.65 -13.95 -4.90
N LYS A 69 16.11 -14.25 -3.71
CA LYS A 69 15.99 -15.63 -3.19
C LYS A 69 14.58 -16.15 -3.39
N VAL A 70 14.45 -17.34 -3.98
CA VAL A 70 13.15 -18.00 -4.16
C VAL A 70 12.59 -18.44 -2.81
N VAL A 71 11.37 -18.02 -2.49
CA VAL A 71 10.63 -18.38 -1.28
C VAL A 71 9.43 -19.29 -1.55
N ALA A 72 8.91 -19.28 -2.80
CA ALA A 72 7.88 -20.21 -3.26
C ALA A 72 8.04 -20.48 -4.76
N SER A 73 7.72 -21.70 -5.21
CA SER A 73 7.73 -22.08 -6.62
C SER A 73 6.70 -23.20 -6.84
N GLU A 74 5.45 -22.82 -7.03
CA GLU A 74 4.29 -23.70 -6.89
C GLU A 74 3.35 -23.62 -8.11
N SER A 75 2.24 -24.36 -8.03
CA SER A 75 1.11 -24.31 -8.97
C SER A 75 -0.11 -23.74 -8.27
N SER A 76 -0.83 -22.81 -8.90
CA SER A 76 -2.16 -22.38 -8.47
C SER A 76 -3.29 -23.17 -9.15
N ALA A 77 -2.98 -24.24 -9.88
CA ALA A 77 -3.96 -25.17 -10.42
C ALA A 77 -4.66 -25.94 -9.28
N GLY A 78 -5.98 -25.77 -9.14
CA GLY A 78 -6.70 -26.42 -8.03
C GLY A 78 -8.21 -26.19 -8.04
N GLN A 79 -8.85 -26.53 -6.92
CA GLN A 79 -10.25 -26.19 -6.67
C GLN A 79 -10.42 -24.67 -6.66
N ASN A 80 -11.59 -24.19 -7.09
CA ASN A 80 -11.88 -22.76 -7.14
C ASN A 80 -11.94 -22.17 -5.72
N THR A 81 -10.86 -21.51 -5.31
CA THR A 81 -10.72 -20.86 -4.00
C THR A 81 -10.01 -19.53 -4.17
N VAL A 82 -10.44 -18.52 -3.42
CA VAL A 82 -9.82 -17.17 -3.40
C VAL A 82 -8.98 -16.99 -2.13
N LEU A 83 -8.16 -15.94 -2.08
CA LEU A 83 -7.38 -15.53 -0.89
C LEU A 83 -6.50 -16.66 -0.30
N GLN A 84 -5.91 -17.49 -1.16
CA GLN A 84 -4.96 -18.52 -0.80
C GLN A 84 -3.55 -17.95 -0.67
N VAL A 85 -2.79 -18.43 0.30
CA VAL A 85 -1.37 -18.09 0.44
C VAL A 85 -0.61 -18.65 -0.75
N MET A 86 0.04 -17.77 -1.51
CA MET A 86 0.93 -18.13 -2.61
C MET A 86 2.38 -18.28 -2.12
N GLY A 87 2.78 -17.47 -1.15
CA GLY A 87 4.11 -17.53 -0.56
C GLY A 87 4.27 -16.57 0.59
N THR A 88 5.14 -16.93 1.53
CA THR A 88 5.45 -16.15 2.73
C THR A 88 6.96 -16.02 2.88
N ALA A 89 7.42 -14.82 3.19
CA ALA A 89 8.76 -14.57 3.71
C ALA A 89 8.63 -13.94 5.09
N SER A 90 9.37 -14.45 6.07
CA SER A 90 9.36 -13.95 7.45
C SER A 90 10.75 -13.95 8.05
N GLY A 91 10.94 -13.22 9.14
CA GLY A 91 12.24 -13.11 9.81
C GLY A 91 13.30 -12.37 8.98
N LEU A 92 12.87 -11.50 8.06
CA LEU A 92 13.74 -10.58 7.36
C LEU A 92 14.21 -9.50 8.34
N SER A 93 15.36 -8.88 8.03
CA SER A 93 15.80 -7.69 8.76
C SER A 93 14.79 -6.58 8.61
N ASN A 94 14.46 -5.83 9.66
CA ASN A 94 13.62 -4.65 9.48
C ASN A 94 14.30 -3.64 8.55
N GLY A 95 13.71 -3.40 7.38
CA GLY A 95 14.31 -2.55 6.36
C GLY A 95 13.69 -2.78 4.99
N GLN A 96 14.32 -2.23 3.96
CA GLN A 96 13.85 -2.31 2.59
C GLN A 96 14.14 -3.68 1.96
N HIS A 97 13.14 -4.22 1.29
CA HIS A 97 13.15 -5.49 0.59
C HIS A 97 12.40 -5.39 -0.74
N THR A 98 12.61 -6.36 -1.63
CA THR A 98 11.86 -6.47 -2.90
C THR A 98 11.32 -7.87 -3.08
N ALA A 99 10.01 -7.98 -3.21
CA ALA A 99 9.30 -9.21 -3.54
C ALA A 99 8.85 -9.21 -5.00
N ILE A 100 9.00 -10.34 -5.68
CA ILE A 100 8.60 -10.50 -7.09
C ILE A 100 7.83 -11.81 -7.24
N LEU A 101 6.54 -11.71 -7.55
CA LEU A 101 5.72 -12.81 -8.07
C LEU A 101 5.90 -12.88 -9.59
N THR A 102 6.33 -14.01 -10.12
CA THR A 102 6.59 -14.24 -11.55
C THR A 102 5.71 -15.38 -12.07
N SER A 103 4.94 -15.12 -13.13
CA SER A 103 4.24 -16.19 -13.85
C SER A 103 5.24 -17.09 -14.56
N SER A 104 5.23 -18.38 -14.23
CA SER A 104 6.20 -19.36 -14.76
C SER A 104 5.66 -20.12 -15.98
N SER A 105 4.41 -19.90 -16.38
CA SER A 105 3.74 -20.61 -17.47
C SER A 105 2.83 -19.68 -18.28
N ALA A 106 2.36 -20.14 -19.45
CA ALA A 106 1.36 -19.42 -20.25
C ALA A 106 -0.09 -19.70 -19.80
N SER A 107 -0.26 -20.19 -18.57
CA SER A 107 -1.56 -20.42 -17.92
C SER A 107 -1.82 -19.32 -16.89
N PRO A 108 -3.08 -18.93 -16.63
CA PRO A 108 -3.36 -17.80 -15.76
C PRO A 108 -2.90 -18.01 -14.31
N ILE A 109 -2.45 -16.94 -13.68
CA ILE A 109 -2.33 -16.78 -12.23
C ILE A 109 -2.93 -15.43 -11.85
N ASP A 110 -3.38 -15.26 -10.61
CA ASP A 110 -3.81 -13.97 -10.08
C ASP A 110 -3.14 -13.63 -8.75
N ILE A 111 -3.26 -12.36 -8.37
CA ILE A 111 -2.88 -11.80 -7.08
C ILE A 111 -4.08 -10.97 -6.58
N ASP A 112 -4.48 -11.19 -5.32
CA ASP A 112 -5.55 -10.47 -4.65
C ASP A 112 -4.97 -9.37 -3.74
N TYR A 113 -4.06 -9.71 -2.83
CA TYR A 113 -3.42 -8.72 -1.95
C TYR A 113 -2.11 -9.25 -1.35
N VAL A 114 -1.34 -8.35 -0.73
CA VAL A 114 -0.14 -8.65 0.03
C VAL A 114 -0.31 -8.14 1.45
N SER A 115 -0.02 -8.97 2.44
CA SER A 115 0.11 -8.53 3.83
C SER A 115 1.59 -8.35 4.16
N ILE A 116 2.00 -7.14 4.52
CA ILE A 116 3.36 -6.81 4.92
C ILE A 116 3.43 -6.80 6.44
N GLU A 117 4.40 -7.54 6.99
CA GLU A 117 4.75 -7.50 8.41
C GLU A 117 5.77 -6.40 8.65
N THR A 118 5.50 -5.55 9.63
CA THR A 118 6.34 -4.39 9.96
C THR A 118 6.60 -4.32 11.46
N GLU A 119 7.66 -3.59 11.85
CA GLU A 119 7.92 -3.29 13.25
C GLU A 119 8.56 -1.91 13.43
N ILE A 120 8.26 -1.27 14.57
CA ILE A 120 8.83 0.03 14.97
C ILE A 120 9.18 0.04 16.47
N GLY A 121 9.99 1.02 16.88
CA GLY A 121 10.39 1.21 18.26
C GLY A 121 11.34 0.15 18.80
N GLU A 122 11.56 0.15 20.10
CA GLU A 122 12.50 -0.74 20.80
C GLU A 122 11.82 -2.03 21.31
N PRO A 123 12.59 -3.09 21.63
CA PRO A 123 12.06 -4.26 22.32
C PRO A 123 11.32 -3.89 23.63
N GLY A 124 10.06 -4.33 23.74
CA GLY A 124 9.22 -4.09 24.92
C GLY A 124 8.39 -2.81 24.88
N TYR A 125 8.50 -2.00 23.82
CA TYR A 125 7.63 -0.85 23.61
C TYR A 125 6.26 -1.28 23.06
N VAL A 126 5.23 -0.48 23.31
CA VAL A 126 3.86 -0.74 22.89
C VAL A 126 3.48 0.17 21.73
N LEU A 127 2.83 -0.38 20.70
CA LEU A 127 2.29 0.36 19.56
C LEU A 127 1.13 1.28 19.99
N GLN A 128 1.11 2.52 19.50
CA GLN A 128 -0.13 3.27 19.31
C GLN A 128 -0.25 3.61 17.84
N GLN A 129 -1.49 3.62 17.41
CA GLN A 129 -1.90 4.06 16.10
C GLN A 129 -2.87 5.21 16.29
N THR A 130 -2.65 6.30 15.57
CA THR A 130 -3.55 7.46 15.56
C THR A 130 -3.90 7.81 14.12
N ILE A 131 -5.11 8.35 13.91
CA ILE A 131 -5.54 8.91 12.63
C ILE A 131 -5.33 10.42 12.67
N ALA A 132 -4.61 10.96 11.69
CA ALA A 132 -4.28 12.38 11.58
C ALA A 132 -5.16 13.12 10.55
N ASP A 133 -6.25 12.49 10.08
CA ASP A 133 -7.14 13.00 9.02
C ASP A 133 -7.67 14.41 9.28
N ALA A 134 -8.17 14.68 10.50
CA ALA A 134 -8.66 16.01 10.89
C ALA A 134 -7.59 17.13 10.87
N SER A 135 -6.31 16.81 10.66
CA SER A 135 -5.20 17.76 10.62
C SER A 135 -4.75 18.14 9.20
N PHE A 136 -5.43 17.66 8.16
CA PHE A 136 -5.11 18.05 6.79
C PHE A 136 -5.36 19.54 6.53
N VAL A 137 -4.40 20.15 5.82
CA VAL A 137 -4.50 21.49 5.26
C VAL A 137 -4.59 21.39 3.74
N TYR A 138 -5.73 21.79 3.21
CA TYR A 138 -6.05 21.75 1.78
C TYR A 138 -5.74 23.09 1.11
N THR A 139 -4.94 23.08 0.05
CA THR A 139 -4.48 24.30 -0.63
C THR A 139 -4.59 24.18 -2.16
N PRO A 140 -5.22 25.16 -2.83
CA PRO A 140 -6.17 26.13 -2.26
C PRO A 140 -7.44 25.41 -1.77
N GLN A 141 -7.92 25.75 -0.57
CA GLN A 141 -9.07 25.08 0.06
C GLN A 141 -10.33 25.07 -0.83
N SER A 142 -10.53 26.10 -1.65
CA SER A 142 -11.68 26.22 -2.55
C SER A 142 -11.73 25.16 -3.66
N GLU A 143 -10.62 24.49 -3.93
CA GLU A 143 -10.51 23.46 -4.97
C GLU A 143 -10.69 22.03 -4.43
N TRP A 144 -10.92 21.89 -3.13
CA TRP A 144 -11.16 20.60 -2.47
C TRP A 144 -12.63 20.45 -2.11
N SER A 145 -13.15 19.27 -2.37
CA SER A 145 -14.52 18.87 -2.04
C SER A 145 -14.50 17.71 -1.05
N ILE A 146 -15.60 17.57 -0.30
CA ILE A 146 -15.77 16.52 0.72
C ILE A 146 -16.83 15.53 0.24
N ASN A 147 -16.61 14.25 0.50
CA ASN A 147 -17.59 13.18 0.30
C ASN A 147 -17.72 12.33 1.56
N ASP A 148 -18.85 12.41 2.25
CA ASP A 148 -19.09 11.67 3.49
C ASP A 148 -19.91 10.41 3.22
N GLN A 149 -19.28 9.23 3.35
CA GLN A 149 -19.89 7.91 3.16
C GLN A 149 -19.22 6.88 4.08
N ASP A 150 -19.96 5.85 4.50
CA ASP A 150 -19.47 4.80 5.40
C ASP A 150 -18.36 3.89 4.81
N MET A 151 -18.19 3.96 3.49
CA MET A 151 -17.15 3.27 2.75
C MET A 151 -15.75 3.90 2.86
N PHE A 152 -15.60 5.07 3.48
CA PHE A 152 -14.32 5.74 3.73
C PHE A 152 -13.84 5.52 5.18
N ILE A 153 -12.59 5.83 5.49
CA ILE A 153 -12.09 5.84 6.87
C ILE A 153 -12.70 7.05 7.59
N ASP A 154 -13.16 6.83 8.82
CA ASP A 154 -13.91 7.83 9.60
C ASP A 154 -15.10 8.48 8.86
N ASN A 155 -15.61 7.80 7.83
CA ASN A 155 -16.73 8.17 6.98
C ASN A 155 -16.56 9.46 6.15
N THR A 156 -15.33 9.90 5.86
CA THR A 156 -15.08 11.13 5.09
C THR A 156 -13.96 10.95 4.08
N LEU A 157 -14.03 11.66 2.96
CA LEU A 157 -13.02 11.67 1.89
C LEU A 157 -12.88 13.10 1.37
N HIS A 158 -11.65 13.55 1.14
CA HIS A 158 -11.38 14.83 0.49
C HIS A 158 -10.77 14.61 -0.89
N TYR A 159 -11.33 15.25 -1.91
CA TYR A 159 -10.87 15.07 -3.29
C TYR A 159 -10.77 16.40 -4.05
N THR A 160 -9.99 16.40 -5.12
CA THR A 160 -9.81 17.54 -6.02
C THR A 160 -9.57 17.07 -7.45
N GLN A 161 -9.82 17.96 -8.41
CA GLN A 161 -9.45 17.78 -9.83
C GLN A 161 -8.44 18.84 -10.29
N SER A 162 -8.04 19.73 -9.39
CA SER A 162 -7.29 20.93 -9.73
C SER A 162 -5.81 20.62 -9.70
N ALA A 163 -5.18 20.60 -10.88
CA ALA A 163 -3.75 20.30 -11.02
C ALA A 163 -2.90 21.18 -10.09
N GLY A 164 -2.01 20.55 -9.33
CA GLY A 164 -1.15 21.22 -8.35
C GLY A 164 -1.81 21.57 -7.02
N ALA A 165 -3.12 21.36 -6.86
CA ALA A 165 -3.76 21.43 -5.54
C ALA A 165 -3.14 20.37 -4.61
N SER A 166 -3.05 20.69 -3.32
CA SER A 166 -2.34 19.87 -2.35
C SER A 166 -3.08 19.70 -1.04
N ALA A 167 -2.92 18.53 -0.41
CA ALA A 167 -3.28 18.25 0.97
C ALA A 167 -1.99 18.02 1.78
N SER A 168 -1.83 18.72 2.90
CA SER A 168 -0.65 18.57 3.77
C SER A 168 -1.05 18.23 5.19
N VAL A 169 -0.31 17.33 5.83
CA VAL A 169 -0.48 17.00 7.25
C VAL A 169 0.88 16.96 7.93
N THR A 170 0.93 17.57 9.11
CA THR A 170 2.09 17.50 10.00
C THR A 170 1.79 16.51 11.11
N PHE A 171 2.72 15.60 11.37
CA PHE A 171 2.54 14.53 12.37
C PHE A 171 3.82 14.28 13.17
N SER A 172 3.74 13.48 14.23
CA SER A 172 4.92 12.97 14.95
C SER A 172 4.74 11.49 15.22
N GLY A 173 5.67 10.69 14.71
CA GLY A 173 5.64 9.24 14.83
C GLY A 173 6.71 8.56 14.00
N GLU A 174 6.93 7.30 14.28
CA GLU A 174 8.03 6.48 13.74
C GLU A 174 7.66 5.82 12.40
N ALA A 175 6.38 5.83 12.05
CA ALA A 175 5.88 5.39 10.75
C ALA A 175 4.58 6.11 10.37
N VAL A 176 4.30 6.13 9.08
CA VAL A 176 3.11 6.74 8.49
C VAL A 176 2.56 5.88 7.36
N ALA A 177 1.23 5.83 7.21
CA ALA A 177 0.54 5.20 6.10
C ALA A 177 -0.56 6.13 5.56
N LEU A 178 -0.49 6.43 4.27
CA LEU A 178 -1.49 7.23 3.54
C LEU A 178 -2.49 6.30 2.86
N TYR A 179 -3.76 6.55 3.12
CA TYR A 179 -4.89 5.87 2.51
C TYR A 179 -5.69 6.83 1.65
N GLY A 180 -6.26 6.29 0.57
CA GLY A 180 -7.14 6.99 -0.34
C GLY A 180 -8.01 6.00 -1.11
N THR A 181 -8.51 6.45 -2.25
CA THR A 181 -9.18 5.60 -3.22
C THR A 181 -8.31 5.39 -4.46
N VAL A 182 -8.64 4.35 -5.22
CA VAL A 182 -8.13 4.16 -6.57
C VAL A 182 -9.30 3.88 -7.51
N SER A 183 -9.25 4.45 -8.71
CA SER A 183 -10.27 4.31 -9.75
C SER A 183 -9.70 4.71 -11.11
N GLU A 184 -10.38 4.35 -12.19
CA GLU A 184 -9.95 4.63 -13.57
C GLU A 184 -9.82 6.12 -13.89
N ASP A 185 -10.54 6.97 -13.16
CA ASP A 185 -10.62 8.42 -13.32
C ASP A 185 -9.61 9.20 -12.45
N HIS A 186 -8.69 8.49 -11.80
CA HIS A 186 -7.68 9.12 -10.96
C HIS A 186 -6.46 9.58 -11.75
N ALA A 187 -5.88 10.68 -11.28
CA ALA A 187 -4.62 11.26 -11.70
C ALA A 187 -3.43 10.52 -11.07
N ASP A 188 -2.22 10.86 -11.51
CA ASP A 188 -1.03 10.57 -10.73
C ASP A 188 -0.98 11.48 -9.49
N ILE A 189 -0.39 10.94 -8.42
CA ILE A 189 -0.16 11.60 -7.15
C ILE A 189 1.34 11.83 -7.01
N ARG A 190 1.73 13.08 -6.72
CA ARG A 190 3.09 13.39 -6.27
C ARG A 190 3.06 13.62 -4.75
N LEU A 191 3.71 12.73 -4.01
CA LEU A 191 3.83 12.78 -2.56
C LEU A 191 5.20 13.29 -2.15
N LEU A 192 5.23 14.15 -1.12
CA LEU A 192 6.42 14.61 -0.41
C LEU A 192 6.35 14.17 1.05
N LEU A 193 7.39 13.51 1.55
CA LEU A 193 7.61 13.27 2.98
C LEU A 193 8.93 13.92 3.39
N ASP A 194 8.87 14.95 4.24
CA ASP A 194 10.03 15.75 4.67
C ASP A 194 10.92 16.29 3.54
N GLY A 195 10.31 16.52 2.37
CA GLY A 195 11.00 17.01 1.17
C GLY A 195 11.48 15.91 0.22
N GLU A 196 11.47 14.63 0.62
CA GLU A 196 11.67 13.52 -0.30
C GLU A 196 10.40 13.29 -1.12
N SER A 197 10.54 13.13 -2.44
CA SER A 197 9.39 13.06 -3.35
C SER A 197 9.30 11.73 -4.07
N VAL A 198 8.07 11.21 -4.18
CA VAL A 198 7.70 10.07 -5.02
C VAL A 198 6.45 10.41 -5.83
N THR A 199 6.35 9.90 -7.06
CA THR A 199 5.14 10.00 -7.89
C THR A 199 4.64 8.61 -8.23
N PHE A 200 3.34 8.38 -8.11
CA PHE A 200 2.67 7.12 -8.41
C PHE A 200 1.25 7.35 -8.93
N GLY A 201 0.72 6.40 -9.72
CA GLY A 201 -0.66 6.47 -10.20
C GLY A 201 -1.68 6.04 -9.14
N ALA A 202 -2.95 6.43 -9.28
CA ALA A 202 -4.01 6.04 -8.35
C ALA A 202 -5.20 5.33 -9.04
N GLY A 203 -4.92 4.46 -10.02
CA GLY A 203 -5.92 3.57 -10.63
C GLY A 203 -6.10 3.69 -12.15
N ALA A 204 -5.59 4.75 -12.77
CA ALA A 204 -5.59 4.91 -14.22
C ALA A 204 -4.84 3.79 -14.96
N ASN A 205 -4.97 3.77 -16.30
CA ASN A 205 -4.28 2.85 -17.20
C ASN A 205 -4.60 1.35 -16.97
N GLY A 206 -5.81 1.07 -16.45
CA GLY A 206 -6.30 -0.30 -16.25
C GLY A 206 -5.83 -0.97 -14.95
N LEU A 207 -5.22 -0.21 -14.03
CA LEU A 207 -4.88 -0.67 -12.68
C LEU A 207 -6.16 -0.88 -11.84
N ALA A 208 -7.19 -0.07 -12.03
CA ALA A 208 -8.52 -0.29 -11.47
C ALA A 208 -9.57 0.14 -12.50
N SER A 209 -10.71 -0.56 -12.56
CA SER A 209 -11.86 -0.19 -13.40
C SER A 209 -13.12 0.10 -12.58
N THR A 210 -13.02 0.07 -11.26
CA THR A 210 -14.08 0.41 -10.31
C THR A 210 -13.46 1.07 -9.09
N LEU A 211 -14.24 1.91 -8.39
CA LEU A 211 -13.79 2.58 -7.18
C LEU A 211 -13.45 1.58 -6.08
N HIS A 212 -12.21 1.64 -5.63
CA HIS A 212 -11.69 0.92 -4.47
C HIS A 212 -11.36 1.93 -3.38
N THR A 213 -11.89 1.72 -2.17
CA THR A 213 -11.67 2.61 -1.04
C THR A 213 -10.76 1.97 0.00
N LYS A 214 -10.23 2.78 0.93
CA LYS A 214 -9.33 2.32 2.01
C LYS A 214 -8.07 1.64 1.46
N ILE A 215 -7.57 2.14 0.32
CA ILE A 215 -6.38 1.59 -0.33
C ILE A 215 -5.14 2.26 0.24
N LEU A 216 -4.18 1.43 0.65
CA LEU A 216 -2.86 1.91 1.04
C LEU A 216 -2.13 2.44 -0.20
N LEU A 217 -1.95 3.75 -0.27
CA LEU A 217 -1.29 4.42 -1.40
C LEU A 217 0.23 4.56 -1.16
N TYR A 218 0.62 4.79 0.08
CA TYR A 218 2.00 5.00 0.47
C TYR A 218 2.20 4.66 1.95
N TYR A 219 3.40 4.21 2.31
CA TYR A 219 3.80 4.15 3.71
C TYR A 219 5.31 4.36 3.87
N ALA A 220 5.72 4.78 5.05
CA ALA A 220 7.12 4.88 5.45
C ALA A 220 7.31 4.36 6.88
N LEU A 221 8.44 3.73 7.12
CA LEU A 221 8.89 3.24 8.42
C LEU A 221 10.25 3.84 8.78
N GLY A 222 10.62 3.75 10.06
CA GLY A 222 11.94 4.20 10.53
C GLY A 222 12.09 5.72 10.56
N LEU A 223 10.97 6.43 10.64
CA LEU A 223 10.95 7.87 10.86
C LEU A 223 11.39 8.17 12.29
N SER A 224 11.89 9.38 12.52
CA SER A 224 12.23 9.83 13.87
C SER A 224 10.95 10.07 14.69
N SER A 225 11.03 10.12 16.01
CA SER A 225 9.88 10.53 16.83
C SER A 225 9.57 12.04 16.75
N ASN A 226 10.32 12.81 15.95
CA ASN A 226 10.12 14.24 15.80
C ASN A 226 8.94 14.56 14.87
N GLN A 227 8.73 15.84 14.62
CA GLN A 227 7.70 16.29 13.70
C GLN A 227 8.12 16.06 12.24
N HIS A 228 7.18 15.52 11.46
CA HIS A 228 7.28 15.19 10.05
C HIS A 228 6.19 15.93 9.26
N ASN A 229 6.43 16.17 7.97
CA ASN A 229 5.44 16.76 7.07
C ASN A 229 5.22 15.89 5.83
N LEU A 230 3.97 15.46 5.63
CA LEU A 230 3.51 14.75 4.45
C LEU A 230 2.63 15.67 3.61
N THR A 231 2.97 15.84 2.34
CA THR A 231 2.19 16.65 1.39
C THR A 231 1.90 15.83 0.13
N VAL A 232 0.63 15.79 -0.26
CA VAL A 232 0.14 15.13 -1.47
C VAL A 232 -0.26 16.21 -2.48
N TYR A 233 0.18 16.09 -3.73
CA TYR A 233 -0.18 16.98 -4.83
C TYR A 233 -0.92 16.23 -5.93
N ALA A 234 -1.95 16.87 -6.48
CA ALA A 234 -2.58 16.43 -7.72
C ALA A 234 -1.61 16.64 -8.89
N ASP A 235 -1.20 15.56 -9.55
CA ASP A 235 -0.23 15.57 -10.65
C ASP A 235 -0.83 14.93 -11.93
N PRO A 236 -1.96 15.43 -12.46
CA PRO A 236 -2.62 14.82 -13.60
C PRO A 236 -1.72 14.84 -14.85
N SER A 237 -1.68 13.71 -15.54
CA SER A 237 -0.98 13.55 -16.83
C SER A 237 -1.99 13.33 -17.97
N THR A 238 -1.53 13.33 -19.22
CA THR A 238 -2.43 13.18 -20.38
C THR A 238 -3.09 11.81 -20.49
N ASN A 239 -2.59 10.82 -19.74
CA ASN A 239 -3.04 9.43 -19.79
C ASN A 239 -3.76 9.00 -18.50
N THR A 240 -4.05 9.94 -17.61
CA THR A 240 -4.74 9.69 -16.35
C THR A 240 -6.06 10.46 -16.32
N GLY A 241 -6.95 10.12 -15.38
CA GLY A 241 -8.08 10.99 -15.10
C GLY A 241 -7.67 12.22 -14.29
N PRO A 242 -8.63 13.10 -13.93
CA PRO A 242 -8.31 14.36 -13.26
C PRO A 242 -8.30 14.25 -11.72
N PHE A 243 -8.87 13.21 -11.13
CA PHE A 243 -9.15 13.17 -9.70
C PHE A 243 -7.96 12.69 -8.86
N ILE A 244 -7.72 13.32 -7.72
CA ILE A 244 -7.04 12.66 -6.60
C ILE A 244 -7.90 12.80 -5.36
N ASP A 245 -7.64 11.95 -4.38
CA ASP A 245 -8.19 12.08 -3.04
C ASP A 245 -7.15 11.75 -1.96
N VAL A 246 -7.53 12.10 -0.73
CA VAL A 246 -6.96 11.57 0.50
C VAL A 246 -8.11 11.15 1.41
N ASP A 247 -8.01 9.94 1.96
CA ASP A 247 -9.00 9.37 2.89
C ASP A 247 -8.49 9.52 4.32
N ALA A 248 -7.33 8.96 4.63
CA ALA A 248 -6.76 9.09 5.96
C ALA A 248 -5.24 8.96 5.97
N VAL A 249 -4.63 9.50 7.03
CA VAL A 249 -3.23 9.23 7.38
C VAL A 249 -3.19 8.57 8.75
N PHE A 250 -2.67 7.35 8.79
CA PHE A 250 -2.35 6.65 10.03
C PHE A 250 -0.91 6.95 10.41
N VAL A 251 -0.72 7.29 11.68
CA VAL A 251 0.59 7.54 12.29
C VAL A 251 0.82 6.48 13.35
N TYR A 252 1.98 5.86 13.31
CA TYR A 252 2.37 4.80 14.23
C TYR A 252 3.55 5.26 15.06
N SER A 253 3.43 5.07 16.36
CA SER A 253 4.40 5.50 17.35
C SER A 253 4.49 4.44 18.45
N THR A 254 5.58 4.48 19.20
CA THR A 254 5.77 3.60 20.35
C THR A 254 6.11 4.36 21.63
N TRP A 255 5.76 3.76 22.77
CA TRP A 255 6.12 4.24 24.11
C TRP A 255 6.64 3.07 24.94
N GLY A 256 7.69 3.33 25.71
CA GLY A 256 8.15 2.40 26.72
C GLY A 256 7.17 2.32 27.88
N LEU A 257 6.98 1.12 28.43
CA LEU A 257 6.45 0.99 29.79
C LEU A 257 7.50 1.60 30.72
N GLN A 258 7.15 2.66 31.48
CA GLN A 258 8.07 3.17 32.50
C GLN A 258 8.47 2.01 33.41
N SER A 259 9.75 1.64 33.40
CA SER A 259 10.30 0.74 34.40
C SER A 259 10.04 1.40 35.77
N ASN A 260 9.26 0.73 36.62
CA ASN A 260 8.97 1.17 37.98
C ASN A 260 10.19 1.86 38.60
N ILE A 261 10.05 3.14 38.90
CA ILE A 261 10.99 3.88 39.73
C ILE A 261 11.05 3.10 41.05
N SER A 262 12.13 2.35 41.23
CA SER A 262 12.42 1.72 42.51
C SER A 262 12.81 2.85 43.45
N PHE A 263 11.85 3.33 44.24
CA PHE A 263 12.15 4.10 45.43
C PHE A 263 12.92 3.18 46.38
N ILE A 264 14.24 3.32 46.39
CA ILE A 264 15.07 2.80 47.47
C ILE A 264 14.78 3.71 48.67
N LEU A 265 14.13 3.13 49.68
CA LEU A 265 13.94 3.71 51.02
C LEU A 265 15.28 3.78 51.77
#